data_AF-A0AAW2VK24-F1
#
_entry.id   AF-A0AAW2VK24-F1
#
_cell.length_a   1.000
_cell.length_b   1.000
_cell.length_c   1.000
_cell.angle_alpha   90.00
_cell.angle_beta   90.00
_cell.angle_gamma   90.00
#
_symmetry.space_group_name_H-M   'P 1'
#
loop_
_entity.id
_entity.type
_entity.pdbx_description
1 polymer ?
#
loop_
_entity_poly.entity_id
_entity_poly.type
_entity_poly.pdbx_seq_one_letter_code
_entity_poly.pdbx_strand_id
1 'polypeptide(L)'
;MGESMEMGTIHAGDYLRRFCSNLGMSNEEVKAVQETVQKSGDFDIRRSPISIAAAIIFMITQLSDSKKPLRGMFLHLHLKALCARLKYSTVAADISIATTVAEGTIKNAYKDLYPHAAKIIPEWYAKDRDLKNLSSPKA
;
A
#
# COMPACT_ATOMS: atom_id res chain seq x y z
N MET A 1 3.23 1.68 24.53
CA MET A 1 1.87 1.10 24.49
C MET A 1 1.45 1.17 23.03
N GLY A 2 1.40 0.04 22.32
CA GLY A 2 1.03 0.01 20.91
C GLY A 2 -0.42 -0.40 20.80
N GLU A 3 -1.31 0.53 20.48
CA GLU A 3 -2.71 0.20 20.21
C GLU A 3 -2.76 -0.53 18.86
N SER A 4 -3.04 -1.84 18.93
CA SER A 4 -3.25 -2.67 17.75
C SER A 4 -4.57 -2.30 17.11
N MET A 5 -4.56 -2.02 15.82
CA MET A 5 -5.78 -1.80 15.04
C MET A 5 -6.71 -3.02 15.14
N GLU A 6 -7.91 -2.87 15.69
CA GLU A 6 -8.85 -3.99 15.82
C GLU A 6 -9.54 -4.29 14.48
N MET A 7 -9.30 -5.49 13.95
CA MET A 7 -9.86 -6.02 12.70
C MET A 7 -10.76 -7.23 13.02
N GLY A 8 -11.77 -7.03 13.87
CA GLY A 8 -12.59 -8.12 14.40
C GLY A 8 -11.81 -9.07 15.32
N THR A 9 -12.23 -10.34 15.45
CA THR A 9 -11.55 -11.37 16.27
C THR A 9 -10.16 -11.78 15.77
N ILE A 10 -9.60 -11.10 14.77
CA ILE A 10 -8.35 -11.43 14.10
C ILE A 10 -7.32 -10.34 14.40
N HIS A 11 -6.14 -10.73 14.90
CA HIS A 11 -5.02 -9.82 15.12
C HIS A 11 -4.58 -9.19 13.78
N ALA A 12 -4.54 -7.85 13.69
CA ALA A 12 -4.24 -7.13 12.44
C ALA A 12 -2.91 -7.58 11.80
N GLY A 13 -1.91 -7.93 12.61
CA GLY A 13 -0.64 -8.47 12.12
C GLY A 13 -0.81 -9.77 11.33
N ASP A 14 -1.63 -10.71 11.80
CA ASP A 14 -1.88 -12.00 11.14
C ASP A 14 -2.76 -11.84 9.91
N TYR A 15 -3.78 -10.97 9.98
CA TYR A 15 -4.60 -10.61 8.84
C TYR A 15 -3.74 -10.06 7.70
N LEU A 16 -2.92 -9.04 7.99
CA LEU A 16 -2.03 -8.41 7.01
C LEU A 16 -1.00 -9.38 6.47
N ARG A 17 -0.43 -10.26 7.30
CA ARG A 17 0.57 -11.24 6.85
C ARG A 17 -0.01 -12.21 5.83
N ARG A 18 -1.16 -12.83 6.13
CA ARG A 18 -1.83 -13.76 5.22
C ARG A 18 -2.22 -13.07 3.92
N PHE A 19 -2.74 -11.85 4.05
CA PHE A 19 -3.16 -11.05 2.92
C PHE A 19 -1.99 -10.66 1.99
N CYS A 20 -0.89 -10.16 2.54
CA CYS A 20 0.27 -9.75 1.76
C CYS A 20 0.98 -10.97 1.11
N SER A 21 0.96 -12.15 1.75
CA SER A 21 1.44 -13.39 1.13
C SER A 21 0.62 -13.79 -0.10
N ASN A 22 -0.71 -13.62 -0.08
CA ASN A 22 -1.56 -13.88 -1.26
C ASN A 22 -1.25 -12.93 -2.43
N LEU A 23 -0.79 -11.71 -2.14
CA LEU A 23 -0.34 -10.74 -3.14
C LEU A 23 1.11 -10.97 -3.61
N GLY A 24 1.78 -12.01 -3.11
CA GLY A 24 3.19 -12.31 -3.45
C GLY A 24 4.19 -11.30 -2.90
N MET A 25 3.85 -10.58 -1.83
CA MET A 25 4.75 -9.63 -1.18
C MET A 25 5.88 -10.34 -0.41
N SER A 26 7.05 -9.73 -0.44
CA SER A 26 8.25 -10.14 0.31
C SER A 26 8.09 -9.81 1.80
N ASN A 27 8.82 -10.52 2.67
CA ASN A 27 8.77 -10.27 4.12
C ASN A 27 9.10 -8.81 4.51
N GLU A 28 9.99 -8.14 3.77
CA GLU A 28 10.29 -6.72 3.98
C GLU A 28 9.08 -5.83 3.66
N GLU A 29 8.34 -6.12 2.60
CA GLU A 29 7.13 -5.40 2.21
C GLU A 29 6.03 -5.63 3.26
N VAL A 30 5.84 -6.87 3.71
CA VAL A 30 4.87 -7.21 4.77
C VAL A 30 5.19 -6.47 6.07
N LYS A 31 6.48 -6.44 6.47
CA LYS A 31 6.90 -5.73 7.68
C LYS A 31 6.64 -4.22 7.55
N ALA A 32 6.94 -3.64 6.39
CA ALA A 32 6.67 -2.23 6.14
C ALA A 32 5.16 -1.93 6.18
N VAL A 33 4.31 -2.78 5.59
CA VAL A 33 2.85 -2.67 5.68
C VAL A 33 2.39 -2.69 7.14
N GLN A 34 2.84 -3.67 7.92
CA GLN A 34 2.43 -3.80 9.32
C GLN A 34 2.79 -2.57 10.15
N GLU A 35 4.02 -2.08 10.04
CA GLU A 35 4.46 -0.89 10.76
C GLU A 35 3.73 0.38 10.27
N THR A 36 3.48 0.48 8.96
CA THR A 36 2.74 1.62 8.38
C THR A 36 1.28 1.63 8.87
N VAL A 37 0.64 0.46 8.97
CA VAL A 37 -0.72 0.33 9.51
C VAL A 37 -0.75 0.75 10.98
N GLN A 38 0.22 0.31 11.78
CA GLN A 38 0.31 0.72 13.19
C GLN A 38 0.49 2.24 13.31
N LYS A 39 1.42 2.84 12.56
CA LYS A 39 1.62 4.30 12.55
C LYS A 39 0.41 5.07 12.02
N SER A 40 -0.37 4.48 11.12
CA SER A 40 -1.59 5.13 10.62
C SER A 40 -2.68 5.27 11.67
N GLY A 41 -2.64 4.49 12.75
CA GLY A 41 -3.55 4.62 13.90
C GLY A 41 -3.39 5.94 14.65
N ASP A 42 -2.21 6.57 14.57
CA ASP A 42 -1.97 7.88 15.18
C ASP A 42 -2.60 9.05 14.39
N PHE A 43 -3.13 8.78 13.20
CA PHE A 43 -3.77 9.76 12.33
C PHE A 43 -5.28 9.54 12.32
N ASP A 44 -6.06 10.60 12.56
CA ASP A 44 -7.54 10.55 12.53
C ASP A 44 -8.07 10.46 11.08
N ILE A 45 -7.88 9.29 10.49
CA ILE A 45 -8.41 8.94 9.17
C ILE A 45 -9.75 8.26 9.39
N ARG A 46 -10.84 8.94 9.03
CA ARG A 46 -12.22 8.46 9.18
C ARG A 46 -12.58 7.36 8.18
N ARG A 47 -11.84 6.25 8.21
CA ARG A 47 -12.00 5.07 7.35
C ARG A 47 -11.96 3.80 8.18
N SER A 48 -12.58 2.73 7.66
CA SER A 48 -12.49 1.43 8.33
C SER A 48 -11.06 0.90 8.33
N PRO A 49 -10.65 0.14 9.35
CA PRO A 49 -9.34 -0.52 9.42
C PRO A 49 -8.96 -1.30 8.15
N ILE A 50 -9.93 -2.00 7.55
CA ILE A 50 -9.74 -2.77 6.32
C ILE A 50 -9.41 -1.85 5.13
N SER A 51 -10.09 -0.71 5.03
CA SER A 51 -9.84 0.26 3.96
C SER A 51 -8.46 0.91 4.09
N ILE A 52 -8.05 1.22 5.32
CA ILE A 52 -6.73 1.79 5.62
C ILE A 52 -5.63 0.78 5.28
N ALA A 53 -5.77 -0.47 5.73
CA ALA A 53 -4.86 -1.56 5.37
C ALA A 53 -4.74 -1.74 3.85
N ALA A 54 -5.87 -1.81 3.13
CA ALA A 54 -5.89 -1.94 1.68
C ALA A 54 -5.13 -0.80 0.99
N ALA A 55 -5.33 0.44 1.44
CA ALA A 55 -4.66 1.62 0.89
C ALA A 55 -3.15 1.68 1.23
N ILE A 56 -2.74 1.20 2.40
CA ILE A 56 -1.32 1.11 2.79
C ILE A 56 -0.60 0.05 1.96
N ILE A 57 -1.21 -1.11 1.76
CA ILE A 57 -0.68 -2.17 0.89
C ILE A 57 -0.53 -1.65 -0.54
N PHE A 58 -1.53 -0.90 -1.00
CA PHE A 58 -1.47 -0.23 -2.29
C PHE A 58 -0.29 0.75 -2.39
N MET A 59 -0.05 1.55 -1.33
CA MET A 59 1.06 2.50 -1.25
C MET A 59 2.43 1.81 -1.23
N ILE A 60 2.59 0.77 -0.42
CA ILE A 60 3.84 -0.01 -0.32
C ILE A 60 4.13 -0.73 -1.64
N THR A 61 3.12 -1.29 -2.31
CA THR A 61 3.30 -1.91 -3.65
C THR A 61 3.87 -0.93 -4.68
N GLN A 62 3.41 0.33 -4.67
CA GLN A 62 3.93 1.37 -5.57
C GLN A 62 5.41 1.68 -5.29
N LEU A 63 5.81 1.69 -4.02
CA LEU A 63 7.22 1.93 -3.62
C LEU A 63 8.11 0.74 -3.96
N SER A 64 7.62 -0.49 -3.81
CA SER A 64 8.36 -1.70 -4.18
C SER A 64 8.73 -1.78 -5.65
N ASP A 65 7.86 -1.32 -6.56
CA ASP A 65 8.14 -1.31 -8.00
C ASP A 65 9.32 -0.38 -8.33
N SER A 66 9.51 0.70 -7.56
CA SER A 66 10.66 1.60 -7.69
C SER A 66 11.97 1.01 -7.14
N LYS A 67 11.90 0.02 -6.23
CA LYS A 67 13.08 -0.66 -5.64
C LYS A 67 13.58 -1.83 -6.46
N LYS A 68 12.72 -2.47 -7.26
CA LYS A 68 13.12 -3.58 -8.12
C LYS A 68 13.78 -2.98 -9.37
N PRO A 69 15.10 -3.13 -9.58
CA PRO A 69 15.72 -2.67 -10.82
C PRO A 69 15.23 -3.59 -11.93
N LEU A 70 14.16 -3.18 -12.62
CA LEU A 70 13.70 -3.68 -13.94
C LEU A 70 14.32 -5.02 -14.35
N ARG A 71 14.00 -6.10 -13.64
CA ARG A 71 14.39 -7.44 -14.10
C ARG A 71 13.37 -7.87 -15.13
N GLY A 72 13.66 -7.51 -16.37
CA GLY A 72 12.99 -8.01 -17.57
C GLY A 72 11.96 -7.05 -18.13
N MET A 73 12.41 -6.01 -18.82
CA MET A 73 12.03 -5.74 -20.22
C MET A 73 12.56 -4.38 -20.63
N PHE A 74 13.47 -4.41 -21.60
CA PHE A 74 13.54 -3.42 -22.66
C PHE A 74 12.11 -3.12 -23.12
N LEU A 75 11.51 -2.02 -22.67
CA LEU A 75 10.50 -1.35 -23.50
C LEU A 75 10.47 0.13 -23.15
N HIS A 76 10.59 0.89 -24.23
CA HIS A 76 10.55 2.34 -24.39
C HIS A 76 9.84 3.12 -23.27
N LEU A 77 10.40 4.26 -22.90
CA LEU A 77 9.93 5.21 -21.87
C LEU A 77 8.42 5.53 -21.90
N HIS A 78 7.76 5.40 -23.07
CA HIS A 78 6.31 5.57 -23.23
C HIS A 78 5.47 4.39 -22.71
N LEU A 79 5.97 3.15 -22.71
CA LEU A 79 5.20 2.00 -22.23
C LEU A 79 5.24 1.84 -20.70
N LYS A 80 6.20 2.45 -19.99
CA LYS A 80 6.25 2.43 -18.52
C LYS A 80 5.01 3.06 -17.90
N ALA A 81 4.55 4.20 -18.41
CA ALA A 81 3.36 4.87 -17.89
C ALA A 81 2.08 4.04 -18.13
N LEU A 82 1.97 3.39 -19.29
CA LEU A 82 0.85 2.51 -19.62
C LEU A 82 0.89 1.22 -18.79
N CYS A 83 2.06 0.61 -18.64
CA CYS A 83 2.25 -0.61 -17.84
C CYS A 83 2.04 -0.33 -16.34
N ALA A 84 2.52 0.80 -15.83
CA ALA A 84 2.23 1.25 -14.46
C ALA A 84 0.73 1.52 -14.28
N ARG A 85 0.04 2.10 -15.28
CA ARG A 85 -1.41 2.34 -15.22
C ARG A 85 -2.23 1.05 -15.30
N LEU A 86 -1.83 0.09 -16.13
CA LEU A 86 -2.45 -1.24 -16.21
C LEU A 86 -2.25 -1.99 -14.90
N LYS A 87 -1.01 -2.01 -14.36
CA LYS A 87 -0.70 -2.60 -13.05
C LYS A 87 -1.37 -1.88 -11.88
N TYR A 88 -1.54 -0.56 -11.91
CA TYR A 88 -2.29 0.21 -10.90
C TYR A 88 -3.73 -0.30 -10.81
N SER A 89 -4.35 -0.57 -11.97
CA SER A 89 -5.68 -1.18 -12.05
C SER A 89 -5.66 -2.61 -11.54
N THR A 90 -4.63 -3.40 -11.88
CA THR A 90 -4.52 -4.81 -11.46
C THR A 90 -4.29 -4.94 -9.95
N VAL A 91 -3.37 -4.17 -9.35
CA VAL A 91 -3.07 -4.24 -7.91
C VAL A 91 -4.28 -3.79 -7.09
N ALA A 92 -4.98 -2.72 -7.49
CA ALA A 92 -6.19 -2.32 -6.80
C ALA A 92 -7.29 -3.40 -6.92
N ALA A 93 -7.42 -4.05 -8.08
CA ALA A 93 -8.34 -5.16 -8.30
C ALA A 93 -7.97 -6.40 -7.44
N ASP A 94 -6.69 -6.78 -7.38
CA ASP A 94 -6.20 -7.90 -6.57
C ASP A 94 -6.44 -7.65 -5.07
N ILE A 95 -6.17 -6.42 -4.61
CA ILE A 95 -6.46 -6.01 -3.24
C ILE A 95 -7.97 -6.03 -3.00
N SER A 96 -8.77 -5.58 -3.97
CA SER A 96 -10.22 -5.56 -3.88
C SER A 96 -10.81 -6.96 -3.74
N ILE A 97 -10.36 -7.91 -4.56
CA ILE A 97 -10.74 -9.32 -4.50
C ILE A 97 -10.37 -9.92 -3.14
N ALA A 98 -9.15 -9.65 -2.65
CA ALA A 98 -8.67 -10.26 -1.43
C ALA A 98 -9.28 -9.62 -0.15
N THR A 99 -9.58 -8.31 -0.16
CA THR A 99 -10.09 -7.58 1.03
C THR A 99 -11.60 -7.44 1.05
N THR A 100 -12.27 -7.75 -0.07
CA THR A 100 -13.68 -7.45 -0.37
C THR A 100 -14.02 -5.95 -0.33
N VAL A 101 -13.02 -5.07 -0.31
CA VAL A 101 -13.20 -3.61 -0.37
C VAL A 101 -13.25 -3.17 -1.82
N ALA A 102 -14.24 -2.36 -2.19
CA ALA A 102 -14.34 -1.83 -3.55
C ALA A 102 -13.11 -0.99 -3.92
N GLU A 103 -12.63 -1.09 -5.16
CA GLU A 103 -11.48 -0.30 -5.64
C GLU A 103 -11.62 1.21 -5.40
N GLY A 104 -12.83 1.75 -5.56
CA GLY A 104 -13.12 3.16 -5.30
C GLY A 104 -12.84 3.55 -3.84
N THR A 105 -13.14 2.66 -2.90
CA THR A 105 -12.85 2.84 -1.47
C THR A 105 -11.36 2.80 -1.19
N ILE A 106 -10.63 1.86 -1.80
CA ILE A 106 -9.16 1.77 -1.68
C ILE A 106 -8.51 3.07 -2.18
N LYS A 107 -8.94 3.55 -3.35
CA LYS A 107 -8.44 4.80 -3.95
C LYS A 107 -8.75 6.01 -3.07
N ASN A 108 -9.95 6.09 -2.49
CA ASN A 108 -10.34 7.18 -1.59
C ASN A 108 -9.52 7.16 -0.29
N ALA A 109 -9.37 6.01 0.35
CA ALA A 109 -8.52 5.87 1.53
C ALA A 109 -7.06 6.21 1.23
N TYR A 110 -6.56 5.84 0.04
CA TYR A 110 -5.23 6.27 -0.42
C TYR A 110 -5.13 7.79 -0.56
N LYS A 111 -6.16 8.49 -1.07
CA LYS A 111 -6.17 9.96 -1.12
C LYS A 111 -6.04 10.56 0.28
N ASP A 112 -6.75 9.98 1.25
CA ASP A 112 -6.75 10.45 2.64
C ASP A 112 -5.39 10.20 3.33
N LEU A 113 -4.72 9.10 3.01
CA LEU A 113 -3.40 8.74 3.55
C LEU A 113 -2.23 9.46 2.88
N TYR A 114 -2.37 9.86 1.62
CA TYR A 114 -1.28 10.41 0.81
C TYR A 114 -0.54 11.61 1.45
N PRO A 115 -1.22 12.61 2.07
CA PRO A 115 -0.55 13.72 2.75
C PRO A 115 0.29 13.28 3.97
N HIS A 116 -0.02 12.12 4.54
CA HIS A 116 0.62 11.58 5.73
C HIS A 116 1.68 10.51 5.39
N ALA A 117 1.85 10.15 4.12
CA ALA A 117 2.72 9.07 3.64
C ALA A 117 4.14 9.14 4.24
N ALA A 118 4.74 10.33 4.29
CA ALA A 118 6.09 10.53 4.85
C ALA A 118 6.20 10.26 6.35
N LYS A 119 5.09 10.34 7.08
CA LYS A 119 5.06 10.10 8.53
C LYS A 119 4.70 8.65 8.87
N ILE A 120 3.83 8.03 8.07
CA ILE A 120 3.37 6.65 8.32
C ILE A 120 4.32 5.61 7.75
N ILE A 121 5.00 5.89 6.63
CA ILE A 121 5.92 4.92 6.03
C ILE A 121 7.23 4.91 6.83
N PRO A 122 7.75 3.73 7.21
CA PRO A 122 9.02 3.64 7.91
C PRO A 122 10.20 4.11 7.06
N GLU A 123 11.07 4.95 7.65
CA GLU A 123 12.28 5.46 6.99
C GLU A 123 13.26 4.35 6.58
N TRP A 124 13.30 3.23 7.32
CA TRP A 124 14.11 2.06 6.95
C TRP A 124 13.63 1.42 5.65
N TYR A 125 12.36 1.62 5.30
CA TYR A 125 11.77 1.08 4.09
C TYR A 125 11.86 2.10 2.94
N ALA A 126 11.42 3.35 3.11
CA ALA A 126 11.48 4.36 2.05
C ALA A 126 11.78 5.75 2.61
N LYS A 127 12.65 6.51 1.93
CA LYS A 127 12.99 7.89 2.30
C LYS A 127 12.09 8.88 1.58
N ASP A 128 12.03 10.14 2.02
CA ASP A 128 11.23 11.20 1.38
C ASP A 128 11.45 11.34 -0.12
N ARG A 129 12.67 11.04 -0.60
CA ARG A 129 13.00 11.06 -2.03
C ARG A 129 12.24 9.98 -2.80
N ASP A 130 12.06 8.80 -2.21
CA ASP A 130 11.37 7.67 -2.81
C ASP A 130 9.85 7.85 -2.79
N LEU A 131 9.32 8.64 -1.84
CA LEU A 131 7.90 8.98 -1.77
C LEU A 131 7.43 9.79 -2.97
N LYS A 132 8.32 10.48 -3.67
CA LYS A 132 8.02 11.16 -4.95
C LYS A 132 7.61 10.19 -6.06
N ASN A 133 7.91 8.90 -5.90
CA ASN A 133 7.50 7.85 -6.84
C ASN A 133 6.05 7.40 -6.61
N LEU A 134 5.40 7.81 -5.51
CA LEU A 134 3.99 7.53 -5.29
C LEU A 134 3.14 8.32 -6.30
N SER A 135 2.25 7.63 -7.00
CA SER A 135 1.34 8.27 -7.93
C SER A 135 0.43 9.23 -7.17
N SER A 136 0.42 10.51 -7.56
CA SER A 136 -0.50 11.48 -6.98
C SER A 136 -1.94 11.01 -7.19
N PRO A 137 -2.77 10.94 -6.13
CA PRO A 137 -4.17 10.58 -6.27
C PRO A 137 -4.86 11.53 -7.25
N LYS A 138 -5.52 10.98 -8.26
CA LYS A 138 -6.29 11.80 -9.21
C LYS A 138 -7.58 12.28 -8.53
N ALA A 139 -7.92 13.56 -8.72
CA ALA A 139 -9.17 14.15 -8.24
C ALA A 139 -10.37 13.30 -8.65
#